data_AF-A0A1X0VAV5-F1
#
_entry.id   AF-A0A1X0VAV5-F1
#
_cell.length_a   1.000
_cell.length_b   1.000
_cell.length_c   1.000
_cell.angle_alpha   90.00
_cell.angle_beta   90.00
_cell.angle_gamma   90.00
#
_symmetry.space_group_name_H-M   'P 1'
#
loop_
_entity.id
_entity.type
_entity.pdbx_description
1 polymer ?
#
loop_
_entity_poly.entity_id
_entity_poly.type
_entity_poly.pdbx_seq_one_letter_code
_entity_poly.pdbx_strand_id
1 'polypeptide(L)'
;KVFMGAQPEEYIIDPNTELLKKWYALSSERIRLVTYAPENGGIPDFEEFMLQHNIIPSIGHSNATRAQLVHSRATHITHLYNAQRPLQHREPGVTGHAMLEDAITGELIADGFHIVPDMLQLAFRIKGAHKLELVTDSMRAEGLGNGISELGGQKVTVKDKQARLDNGHLAGSVLAYDDAFTNIQKFTSADINDAVQMSSVNQAREFGLTQKGNLSEGKDADFNIFDKELHLEATYSLGRRFAR
;
A
#
# COMPACT_ATOMS: atom_id res chain seq x y z
N LYS A 1 8.74 0.84 -17.08
CA LYS A 1 8.64 -0.60 -17.45
C LYS A 1 9.62 -1.51 -16.70
N VAL A 2 10.86 -1.09 -16.39
CA VAL A 2 11.87 -1.93 -15.69
C VAL A 2 11.32 -2.60 -14.42
N PHE A 3 10.55 -1.88 -13.62
CA PHE A 3 9.92 -2.38 -12.40
C PHE A 3 8.39 -2.48 -12.52
N MET A 4 7.88 -3.14 -13.55
CA MET A 4 6.43 -3.27 -13.75
C MET A 4 5.75 -4.29 -12.81
N GLY A 5 6.50 -5.22 -12.20
CA GLY A 5 5.93 -6.25 -11.33
C GLY A 5 4.95 -7.15 -12.10
N ALA A 6 3.71 -7.24 -11.61
CA ALA A 6 2.63 -8.00 -12.24
C ALA A 6 1.71 -7.15 -13.15
N GLN A 7 2.04 -5.88 -13.41
CA GLN A 7 1.25 -5.02 -14.30
C GLN A 7 1.43 -5.49 -15.77
N PRO A 8 0.35 -5.69 -16.56
CA PRO A 8 0.46 -6.09 -17.97
C PRO A 8 1.15 -5.01 -18.79
N GLU A 9 2.21 -5.38 -19.51
CA GLU A 9 3.10 -4.42 -20.17
C GLU A 9 2.40 -3.59 -21.25
N GLU A 10 1.45 -4.20 -21.97
CA GLU A 10 0.71 -3.58 -23.07
C GLU A 10 -0.16 -2.39 -22.64
N TYR A 11 -0.49 -2.30 -21.36
CA TYR A 11 -1.31 -1.21 -20.80
C TYR A 11 -0.47 -0.14 -20.08
N ILE A 12 0.85 -0.31 -19.99
CA ILE A 12 1.73 0.67 -19.37
C ILE A 12 1.95 1.84 -20.32
N ILE A 13 1.47 3.01 -19.90
CA ILE A 13 1.63 4.29 -20.59
C ILE A 13 2.28 5.32 -19.67
N ASP A 14 2.81 6.38 -20.24
CA ASP A 14 3.30 7.52 -19.46
C ASP A 14 2.15 8.25 -18.74
N PRO A 15 2.42 8.91 -17.60
CA PRO A 15 1.43 9.73 -16.92
C PRO A 15 0.74 10.72 -17.87
N ASN A 16 -0.59 10.76 -17.81
CA ASN A 16 -1.41 11.55 -18.72
C ASN A 16 -2.50 12.27 -17.94
N THR A 17 -2.34 13.58 -17.79
CA THR A 17 -3.23 14.44 -16.99
C THR A 17 -4.66 14.48 -17.55
N GLU A 18 -4.83 14.50 -18.87
CA GLU A 18 -6.17 14.52 -19.49
C GLU A 18 -6.90 13.20 -19.30
N LEU A 19 -6.17 12.08 -19.34
CA LEU A 19 -6.74 10.77 -19.04
C LEU A 19 -7.13 10.64 -17.56
N LEU A 20 -6.29 11.12 -16.65
CA LEU A 20 -6.61 11.16 -15.23
C LEU A 20 -7.85 12.02 -14.95
N LYS A 21 -7.94 13.21 -15.55
CA LYS A 21 -9.15 14.07 -15.47
C LYS A 21 -10.40 13.33 -15.93
N LYS A 22 -10.31 12.64 -17.07
CA LYS A 22 -11.42 11.83 -17.59
C LYS A 22 -11.82 10.71 -16.62
N TRP A 23 -10.86 9.96 -16.08
CA TRP A 23 -11.15 8.88 -15.11
C TRP A 23 -11.69 9.42 -13.79
N TYR A 24 -11.17 10.54 -13.32
CA TYR A 24 -11.67 11.22 -12.12
C TYR A 24 -13.15 11.59 -12.29
N ALA A 25 -13.51 12.22 -13.40
CA ALA A 25 -14.90 12.54 -13.73
C ALA A 25 -15.77 11.27 -13.83
N LEU A 26 -15.31 10.23 -14.54
CA LEU A 26 -16.05 8.96 -14.70
C LEU A 26 -16.25 8.24 -13.36
N SER A 27 -15.30 8.35 -12.43
CA SER A 27 -15.39 7.77 -11.10
C SER A 27 -16.40 8.50 -10.19
N SER A 28 -17.02 9.59 -10.67
CA SER A 28 -17.77 10.53 -9.83
C SER A 28 -16.90 11.10 -8.70
N GLU A 29 -15.67 11.50 -9.06
CA GLU A 29 -14.72 12.13 -8.14
C GLU A 29 -14.33 11.25 -6.94
N ARG A 30 -14.22 9.94 -7.15
CA ARG A 30 -13.94 8.95 -6.08
C ARG A 30 -12.48 8.50 -6.01
N ILE A 31 -11.64 8.89 -6.96
CA ILE A 31 -10.20 8.59 -6.89
C ILE A 31 -9.60 9.34 -5.70
N ARG A 32 -8.85 8.64 -4.85
CA ARG A 32 -8.22 9.22 -3.65
C ARG A 32 -6.71 9.02 -3.58
N LEU A 33 -6.19 8.07 -4.35
CA LEU A 33 -4.77 7.81 -4.48
C LEU A 33 -4.50 7.34 -5.90
N VAL A 34 -3.37 7.73 -6.47
CA VAL A 34 -2.88 7.23 -7.75
C VAL A 34 -1.41 6.85 -7.60
N THR A 35 -1.13 5.58 -7.88
CA THR A 35 0.25 5.07 -7.99
C THR A 35 0.80 5.36 -9.38
N TYR A 36 1.98 5.95 -9.46
CA TYR A 36 2.67 6.24 -10.73
C TYR A 36 4.19 6.22 -10.58
N ALA A 37 4.88 6.26 -11.72
CA ALA A 37 6.33 6.30 -11.82
C ALA A 37 6.80 7.70 -12.26
N PRO A 38 7.44 8.48 -11.37
CA PRO A 38 7.77 9.90 -11.63
C PRO A 38 8.97 10.09 -12.58
N GLU A 39 9.70 9.04 -12.96
CA GLU A 39 10.81 9.15 -13.90
C GLU A 39 10.37 9.36 -15.37
N ASN A 40 9.07 9.25 -15.65
CA ASN A 40 8.50 9.47 -16.98
C ASN A 40 8.01 10.93 -17.14
N GLY A 41 7.77 11.40 -18.37
CA GLY A 41 7.37 12.79 -18.63
C GLY A 41 5.97 13.17 -18.13
N GLY A 42 5.67 14.48 -18.06
CA GLY A 42 4.33 15.00 -17.76
C GLY A 42 3.98 15.18 -16.28
N ILE A 43 4.95 15.01 -15.37
CA ILE A 43 4.70 14.95 -13.92
C ILE A 43 4.14 16.24 -13.29
N PRO A 44 4.64 17.46 -13.59
CA PRO A 44 4.21 18.65 -12.83
C PRO A 44 2.70 18.91 -12.86
N ASP A 45 2.09 18.85 -14.06
CA ASP A 45 0.64 19.05 -14.21
C ASP A 45 -0.16 17.86 -13.69
N PHE A 46 0.40 16.66 -13.78
CA PHE A 46 -0.21 15.43 -13.29
C PHE A 46 -0.33 15.44 -11.75
N GLU A 47 0.77 15.78 -11.07
CA GLU A 47 0.81 15.96 -9.61
C GLU A 47 -0.02 17.15 -9.15
N GLU A 48 0.04 18.28 -9.86
CA GLU A 48 -0.78 19.45 -9.50
C GLU A 48 -2.27 19.12 -9.55
N PHE A 49 -2.73 18.43 -10.59
CA PHE A 49 -4.13 17.98 -10.66
C PHE A 49 -4.49 17.07 -9.48
N MET A 50 -3.65 16.08 -9.15
CA MET A 50 -3.91 15.19 -8.03
C MET A 50 -4.06 15.97 -6.72
N LEU A 51 -3.12 16.85 -6.42
CA LEU A 51 -3.09 17.62 -5.18
C LEU A 51 -4.27 18.60 -5.06
N GLN A 52 -4.66 19.27 -6.15
CA GLN A 52 -5.83 20.15 -6.18
C GLN A 52 -7.15 19.40 -5.90
N HIS A 53 -7.20 18.11 -6.22
CA HIS A 53 -8.39 17.28 -6.07
C HIS A 53 -8.34 16.31 -4.87
N ASN A 54 -7.44 16.54 -3.92
CA ASN A 54 -7.24 15.68 -2.74
C ASN A 54 -6.99 14.19 -3.13
N ILE A 55 -6.29 13.98 -4.24
CA ILE A 55 -5.77 12.68 -4.65
C ILE A 55 -4.32 12.61 -4.18
N ILE A 56 -3.97 11.54 -3.49
CA ILE A 56 -2.62 11.31 -2.98
C ILE A 56 -1.73 10.81 -4.13
N PRO A 57 -0.69 11.57 -4.53
CA PRO A 57 0.35 11.08 -5.42
C PRO A 57 1.22 10.03 -4.70
N SER A 58 1.18 8.79 -5.19
CA SER A 58 1.94 7.67 -4.64
C SER A 58 2.96 7.14 -5.65
N ILE A 59 4.22 7.01 -5.24
CA ILE A 59 5.28 6.47 -6.08
C ILE A 59 5.27 4.94 -5.99
N GLY A 60 5.24 4.26 -7.13
CA GLY A 60 5.33 2.80 -7.19
C GLY A 60 5.66 2.33 -8.60
N HIS A 61 6.06 1.07 -8.76
CA HIS A 61 6.43 0.51 -10.07
C HIS A 61 7.49 1.34 -10.81
N SER A 62 8.41 1.93 -10.05
CA SER A 62 9.30 3.01 -10.49
C SER A 62 10.77 2.62 -10.44
N ASN A 63 11.48 3.00 -11.49
CA ASN A 63 12.93 2.94 -11.63
C ASN A 63 13.62 4.29 -11.34
N ALA A 64 12.90 5.25 -10.75
CA ALA A 64 13.43 6.59 -10.51
C ALA A 64 14.68 6.56 -9.61
N THR A 65 15.64 7.42 -9.93
CA THR A 65 16.77 7.72 -9.04
C THR A 65 16.33 8.68 -7.95
N ARG A 66 17.06 8.72 -6.83
CA ARG A 66 16.78 9.68 -5.76
C ARG A 66 16.76 11.13 -6.27
N ALA A 67 17.67 11.47 -7.19
CA ALA A 67 17.75 12.81 -7.77
C ALA A 67 16.49 13.20 -8.56
N GLN A 68 15.78 12.24 -9.15
CA GLN A 68 14.48 12.50 -9.79
C GLN A 68 13.37 12.68 -8.73
N LEU A 69 13.41 11.84 -7.68
CA LEU A 69 12.37 11.80 -6.66
C LEU A 69 12.33 13.04 -5.76
N VAL A 70 13.47 13.69 -5.49
CA VAL A 70 13.50 14.94 -4.69
C VAL A 70 12.74 16.10 -5.33
N HIS A 71 12.39 16.00 -6.62
CA HIS A 71 11.59 16.99 -7.33
C HIS A 71 10.11 16.60 -7.46
N SER A 72 9.75 15.37 -7.09
CA SER A 72 8.37 14.91 -7.05
C SER A 72 7.64 15.50 -5.84
N ARG A 73 6.34 15.75 -5.99
CA ARG A 73 5.43 16.17 -4.91
C ARG A 73 4.67 14.99 -4.31
N ALA A 74 5.05 13.77 -4.66
CA ALA A 74 4.53 12.57 -4.03
C ALA A 74 4.75 12.57 -2.52
N THR A 75 3.72 12.17 -1.78
CA THR A 75 3.76 12.07 -0.32
C THR A 75 3.65 10.63 0.16
N HIS A 76 3.60 9.67 -0.78
CA HIS A 76 3.30 8.28 -0.51
C HIS A 76 4.17 7.36 -1.39
N ILE A 77 4.54 6.19 -0.88
CA ILE A 77 5.21 5.11 -1.60
C ILE A 77 4.34 3.86 -1.52
N THR A 78 3.84 3.40 -2.66
CA THR A 78 3.02 2.18 -2.77
C THR A 78 3.89 0.96 -2.45
N HIS A 79 3.34 0.00 -1.71
CA HIS A 79 3.94 -1.29 -1.33
C HIS A 79 5.48 -1.30 -1.24
N LEU A 80 6.04 -0.45 -0.38
CA LEU A 80 7.48 -0.20 -0.22
C LEU A 80 8.34 -1.46 -0.38
N TYR A 81 9.45 -1.32 -1.11
CA TYR A 81 10.37 -2.37 -1.58
C TYR A 81 9.94 -3.11 -2.85
N ASN A 82 8.64 -3.26 -3.10
CA ASN A 82 8.14 -4.13 -4.16
C ASN A 82 8.08 -3.39 -5.51
N ALA A 83 8.63 -4.00 -6.56
CA ALA A 83 8.66 -3.42 -7.91
C ALA A 83 9.19 -1.96 -7.92
N GLN A 84 10.35 -1.75 -7.28
CA GLN A 84 10.95 -0.43 -7.10
C GLN A 84 12.46 -0.49 -7.30
N ARG A 85 13.09 0.62 -7.72
CA ARG A 85 14.55 0.74 -7.70
C ARG A 85 15.04 0.50 -6.26
N PRO A 86 15.90 -0.51 -6.03
CA PRO A 86 16.29 -0.93 -4.69
C PRO A 86 17.26 0.07 -4.05
N LEU A 87 17.36 0.00 -2.72
CA LEU A 87 18.33 0.75 -1.94
C LEU A 87 19.76 0.26 -2.22
N GLN A 88 20.61 1.16 -2.72
CA GLN A 88 22.06 0.95 -2.86
C GLN A 88 22.85 2.13 -2.30
N HIS A 89 24.09 1.89 -1.88
CA HIS A 89 24.92 2.92 -1.20
C HIS A 89 25.33 4.10 -2.09
N ARG A 90 25.40 3.91 -3.42
CA ARG A 90 25.73 4.98 -4.38
C ARG A 90 24.52 5.61 -5.07
N GLU A 91 23.38 4.93 -5.01
CA GLU A 91 22.11 5.37 -5.59
C GLU A 91 20.99 4.80 -4.71
N PRO A 92 20.41 5.62 -3.81
CA PRO A 92 19.41 5.14 -2.87
C PRO A 92 18.11 4.66 -3.53
N GLY A 93 17.79 5.12 -4.75
CA GLY A 93 16.58 4.74 -5.46
C GLY A 93 15.28 5.09 -4.74
N VAL A 94 14.20 4.39 -5.08
CA VAL A 94 12.86 4.61 -4.53
C VAL A 94 12.80 4.19 -3.07
N THR A 95 13.32 2.99 -2.76
CA THR A 95 13.36 2.51 -1.38
C THR A 95 14.16 3.44 -0.47
N GLY A 96 15.35 3.87 -0.90
CA GLY A 96 16.15 4.81 -0.12
C GLY A 96 15.53 6.18 -0.01
N HIS A 97 14.78 6.63 -1.03
CA HIS A 97 13.99 7.86 -0.94
C HIS A 97 12.93 7.77 0.16
N ALA A 98 12.13 6.69 0.18
CA ALA A 98 11.14 6.46 1.22
C ALA A 98 11.75 6.49 2.63
N MET A 99 12.94 5.89 2.82
CA MET A 99 13.63 5.83 4.12
C MET A 99 14.22 7.16 4.57
N LEU A 100 14.64 8.01 3.65
CA LEU A 100 15.34 9.26 3.96
C LEU A 100 14.40 10.47 4.05
N GLU A 101 13.22 10.41 3.44
CA GLU A 101 12.24 11.49 3.49
C GLU A 101 11.20 11.26 4.59
N ASP A 102 11.26 12.05 5.66
CA ASP A 102 10.32 11.96 6.80
C ASP A 102 8.88 12.24 6.39
N ALA A 103 8.67 13.10 5.39
CA ALA A 103 7.34 13.50 4.94
C ALA A 103 6.56 12.35 4.30
N ILE A 104 7.24 11.38 3.70
CA ILE A 104 6.63 10.32 2.90
C ILE A 104 6.08 9.19 3.79
N THR A 105 4.84 8.76 3.49
CA THR A 105 4.24 7.54 4.02
C THR A 105 4.61 6.35 3.13
N GLY A 106 4.90 5.19 3.71
CA GLY A 106 5.15 3.96 2.95
C GLY A 106 4.18 2.84 3.30
N GLU A 107 3.61 2.18 2.30
CA GLU A 107 2.78 1.00 2.53
C GLU A 107 3.64 -0.25 2.75
N LEU A 108 3.19 -1.15 3.61
CA LEU A 108 3.83 -2.44 3.89
C LEU A 108 2.84 -3.58 3.70
N ILE A 109 3.23 -4.56 2.89
CA ILE A 109 2.56 -5.87 2.79
C ILE A 109 3.23 -6.80 3.81
N ALA A 110 2.62 -6.93 4.99
CA ALA A 110 3.19 -7.68 6.12
C ALA A 110 2.84 -9.18 6.08
N ASP A 111 3.14 -9.86 4.97
CA ASP A 111 2.88 -11.32 4.81
C ASP A 111 4.13 -12.20 5.03
N GLY A 112 5.32 -11.60 5.12
CA GLY A 112 6.60 -12.32 5.23
C GLY A 112 7.16 -12.85 3.91
N PHE A 113 6.45 -12.64 2.79
CA PHE A 113 6.84 -13.09 1.45
C PHE A 113 7.20 -11.93 0.52
N HIS A 114 6.39 -10.87 0.53
CA HIS A 114 6.71 -9.61 -0.17
C HIS A 114 7.87 -8.92 0.53
N ILE A 115 7.83 -8.89 1.86
CA ILE A 115 8.84 -8.26 2.70
C ILE A 115 9.20 -9.22 3.83
N VAL A 116 10.47 -9.60 3.89
CA VAL A 116 10.99 -10.45 4.99
C VAL A 116 10.96 -9.68 6.33
N PRO A 117 10.81 -10.37 7.48
CA PRO A 117 10.71 -9.72 8.80
C PRO A 117 11.80 -8.68 9.08
N ASP A 118 13.06 -8.95 8.73
CA ASP A 118 14.17 -8.02 8.93
C ASP A 118 13.95 -6.67 8.23
N MET A 119 13.35 -6.68 7.04
CA MET A 119 13.10 -5.47 6.25
C MET A 119 11.85 -4.73 6.70
N LEU A 120 10.85 -5.44 7.25
CA LEU A 120 9.72 -4.82 7.97
C LEU A 120 10.23 -4.10 9.23
N GLN A 121 11.09 -4.76 10.01
CA GLN A 121 11.68 -4.19 11.21
C GLN A 121 12.57 -2.98 10.89
N LEU A 122 13.31 -3.02 9.78
CA LEU A 122 14.11 -1.89 9.30
C LEU A 122 13.23 -0.69 8.94
N ALA A 123 12.18 -0.91 8.13
CA ALA A 123 11.23 0.15 7.78
C ALA A 123 10.61 0.76 9.04
N PHE A 124 10.16 -0.08 9.98
CA PHE A 124 9.60 0.36 11.26
C PHE A 124 10.57 1.22 12.07
N ARG A 125 11.84 0.82 12.19
CA ARG A 125 12.84 1.60 12.95
C ARG A 125 13.14 2.96 12.35
N ILE A 126 13.15 3.05 11.03
CA ILE A 126 13.50 4.29 10.33
C ILE A 126 12.30 5.24 10.27
N LYS A 127 11.13 4.72 9.88
CA LYS A 127 9.93 5.53 9.61
C LYS A 127 9.03 5.73 10.82
N GLY A 128 9.02 4.76 11.73
CA GLY A 128 8.09 4.71 12.85
C GLY A 128 6.65 4.44 12.41
N ALA A 129 5.80 4.12 13.40
CA ALA A 129 4.41 3.76 13.16
C ALA A 129 3.59 4.85 12.47
N HIS A 130 3.93 6.14 12.63
CA HIS A 130 3.16 7.25 12.07
C HIS A 130 3.36 7.50 10.56
N LYS A 131 4.36 6.87 9.95
CA LYS A 131 4.72 7.05 8.52
C LYS A 131 4.70 5.74 7.74
N LEU A 132 4.08 4.71 8.30
CA LEU A 132 3.89 3.41 7.67
C LEU A 132 2.41 3.06 7.67
N GLU A 133 1.95 2.44 6.58
CA GLU A 133 0.57 1.97 6.46
C GLU A 133 0.56 0.49 6.11
N LEU A 134 -0.28 -0.30 6.77
CA LEU A 134 -0.48 -1.69 6.40
C LEU A 134 -1.46 -1.75 5.23
N VAL A 135 -1.07 -2.52 4.21
CA VAL A 135 -1.94 -2.87 3.09
C VAL A 135 -1.88 -4.38 2.87
N THR A 136 -2.94 -4.94 2.32
CA THR A 136 -2.91 -6.34 1.91
C THR A 136 -2.29 -6.48 0.53
N ASP A 137 -2.59 -5.55 -0.39
CA ASP A 137 -2.39 -5.75 -1.84
C ASP A 137 -3.00 -7.09 -2.29
N SER A 138 -4.10 -7.50 -1.64
CA SER A 138 -4.69 -8.81 -1.86
C SER A 138 -5.45 -8.88 -3.18
N MET A 139 -5.31 -10.01 -3.84
CA MET A 139 -6.03 -10.32 -5.08
C MET A 139 -7.21 -11.26 -4.79
N ARG A 140 -8.09 -11.45 -5.79
CA ARG A 140 -9.37 -12.19 -5.68
C ARG A 140 -9.32 -13.60 -5.07
N ALA A 141 -8.13 -14.19 -4.90
CA ALA A 141 -7.93 -15.50 -4.30
C ALA A 141 -7.74 -15.48 -2.77
N GLU A 142 -7.70 -14.31 -2.14
CA GLU A 142 -7.75 -14.20 -0.67
C GLU A 142 -8.92 -15.03 -0.12
N GLY A 143 -8.64 -15.90 0.86
CA GLY A 143 -9.64 -16.76 1.48
C GLY A 143 -10.10 -17.98 0.67
N LEU A 144 -9.63 -18.18 -0.58
CA LEU A 144 -10.04 -19.31 -1.43
C LEU A 144 -9.12 -20.54 -1.36
N GLY A 145 -7.95 -20.41 -0.74
CA GLY A 145 -6.95 -21.49 -0.63
C GLY A 145 -6.09 -21.65 -1.89
N ASN A 146 -5.40 -22.79 -2.00
CA ASN A 146 -4.52 -23.08 -3.13
C ASN A 146 -5.32 -23.33 -4.41
N GLY A 147 -4.85 -22.80 -5.55
CA GLY A 147 -5.56 -22.96 -6.82
C GLY A 147 -5.06 -22.04 -7.92
N ILE A 148 -5.76 -22.04 -9.05
CA ILE A 148 -5.52 -21.12 -10.17
C ILE A 148 -6.48 -19.94 -10.03
N SER A 149 -5.97 -18.74 -10.26
CA SER A 149 -6.70 -17.47 -10.26
C SER A 149 -6.20 -16.58 -11.42
N GLU A 150 -6.60 -15.30 -11.41
CA GLU A 150 -6.27 -14.33 -12.45
C GLU A 150 -6.11 -12.92 -11.86
N LEU A 151 -5.14 -12.17 -12.39
CA LEU A 151 -4.91 -10.74 -12.11
C LEU A 151 -4.50 -9.98 -13.39
N GLY A 152 -5.26 -8.96 -13.77
CA GLY A 152 -4.95 -8.09 -14.92
C GLY A 152 -4.91 -8.82 -16.28
N GLY A 153 -5.75 -9.84 -16.47
CA GLY A 153 -5.76 -10.75 -17.62
C GLY A 153 -4.74 -11.88 -17.55
N GLN A 154 -3.90 -11.94 -16.50
CA GLN A 154 -2.81 -12.92 -16.40
C GLN A 154 -3.16 -14.04 -15.42
N LYS A 155 -2.80 -15.28 -15.79
CA LYS A 155 -2.95 -16.45 -14.93
C LYS A 155 -2.04 -16.32 -13.71
N VAL A 156 -2.60 -16.58 -12.54
CA VAL A 156 -1.91 -16.61 -11.25
C VAL A 156 -2.08 -17.99 -10.61
N THR A 157 -1.00 -18.56 -10.09
CA THR A 157 -1.04 -19.77 -9.28
C THR A 157 -0.90 -19.39 -7.81
N VAL A 158 -1.89 -19.76 -7.01
CA VAL A 158 -1.88 -19.60 -5.55
C VAL A 158 -1.45 -20.90 -4.90
N LYS A 159 -0.36 -20.84 -4.16
CA LYS A 159 0.16 -21.97 -3.41
C LYS A 159 0.87 -21.49 -2.16
N ASP A 160 0.57 -22.11 -1.02
CA ASP A 160 1.26 -21.87 0.26
C ASP A 160 1.29 -20.37 0.62
N LYS A 161 0.10 -19.75 0.60
CA LYS A 161 -0.16 -18.32 0.85
C LYS A 161 0.53 -17.32 -0.10
N GLN A 162 1.04 -17.77 -1.24
CA GLN A 162 1.67 -16.89 -2.24
C GLN A 162 0.91 -16.96 -3.57
N ALA A 163 0.66 -15.79 -4.17
CA ALA A 163 0.12 -15.64 -5.50
C ALA A 163 1.26 -15.31 -6.48
N ARG A 164 1.51 -16.17 -7.47
CA ARG A 164 2.62 -15.99 -8.43
C ARG A 164 2.18 -16.15 -9.88
N LEU A 165 2.76 -15.35 -10.77
CA LEU A 165 2.72 -15.56 -12.22
C LEU A 165 3.55 -16.79 -12.61
N ASP A 166 3.37 -17.28 -13.83
CA ASP A 166 4.14 -18.41 -14.37
C ASP A 166 5.67 -18.12 -14.43
N ASN A 167 6.06 -16.84 -14.50
CA ASN A 167 7.48 -16.42 -14.43
C ASN A 167 8.05 -16.38 -12.99
N GLY A 168 7.25 -16.72 -11.99
CA GLY A 168 7.63 -16.75 -10.57
C GLY A 168 7.50 -15.42 -9.82
N HIS A 169 7.20 -14.30 -10.49
CA HIS A 169 6.94 -13.02 -9.82
C HIS A 169 5.70 -13.10 -8.93
N LEU A 170 5.72 -12.39 -7.79
CA LEU A 170 4.53 -12.19 -6.97
C LEU A 170 3.50 -11.34 -7.74
N ALA A 171 2.22 -11.68 -7.60
CA ALA A 171 1.10 -11.03 -8.27
C ALA A 171 0.00 -10.69 -7.27
N GLY A 172 0.22 -9.57 -6.56
CA GLY A 172 -0.50 -9.26 -5.33
C GLY A 172 -0.24 -10.30 -4.24
N SER A 173 -1.02 -10.23 -3.17
CA SER A 173 -0.99 -11.17 -2.06
C SER A 173 -2.31 -11.95 -1.94
N VAL A 174 -2.34 -12.87 -0.98
CA VAL A 174 -3.58 -13.44 -0.42
C VAL A 174 -3.64 -13.18 1.09
N LEU A 175 -3.00 -12.08 1.53
CA LEU A 175 -2.93 -11.65 2.93
C LEU A 175 -4.28 -11.11 3.38
N ALA A 176 -4.81 -11.64 4.47
CA ALA A 176 -5.95 -11.03 5.15
C ALA A 176 -5.50 -9.85 6.01
N TYR A 177 -6.35 -8.83 6.15
CA TYR A 177 -5.97 -7.60 6.84
C TYR A 177 -5.69 -7.81 8.34
N ASP A 178 -6.40 -8.74 9.00
CA ASP A 178 -6.14 -9.15 10.39
C ASP A 178 -4.82 -9.93 10.54
N ASP A 179 -4.44 -10.72 9.55
CA ASP A 179 -3.11 -11.33 9.48
C ASP A 179 -2.03 -10.23 9.35
N ALA A 180 -2.24 -9.19 8.54
CA ALA A 180 -1.29 -8.07 8.44
C ALA A 180 -1.08 -7.36 9.79
N PHE A 181 -2.18 -7.11 10.51
CA PHE A 181 -2.19 -6.49 11.83
C PHE A 181 -1.43 -7.31 12.89
N THR A 182 -1.59 -8.63 12.90
CA THR A 182 -0.88 -9.51 13.84
C THR A 182 0.57 -9.75 13.41
N ASN A 183 0.83 -9.87 12.11
CA ASN A 183 2.16 -10.11 11.57
C ASN A 183 3.11 -8.93 11.82
N ILE A 184 2.67 -7.68 11.72
CA ILE A 184 3.57 -6.54 11.96
C ILE A 184 4.10 -6.53 13.40
N GLN A 185 3.26 -6.90 14.37
CA GLN A 185 3.64 -7.04 15.78
C GLN A 185 4.58 -8.24 16.00
N LYS A 186 4.36 -9.33 15.27
CA LYS A 186 5.21 -10.53 15.34
C LYS A 186 6.58 -10.33 14.69
N PHE A 187 6.64 -9.60 13.58
CA PHE A 187 7.84 -9.46 12.75
C PHE A 187 8.70 -8.27 13.16
N THR A 188 8.17 -7.36 13.98
CA THR A 188 8.87 -6.15 14.39
C THR A 188 8.72 -5.90 15.89
N SER A 189 9.35 -4.84 16.37
CA SER A 189 9.20 -4.33 17.73
C SER A 189 7.96 -3.45 17.93
N ALA A 190 7.05 -3.38 16.96
CA ALA A 190 5.82 -2.60 17.05
C ALA A 190 4.88 -3.19 18.11
N ASP A 191 4.34 -2.34 18.99
CA ASP A 191 3.30 -2.75 19.92
C ASP A 191 1.90 -2.70 19.26
N ILE A 192 0.86 -2.99 20.04
CA ILE A 192 -0.51 -2.96 19.52
C ILE A 192 -0.96 -1.55 19.11
N ASN A 193 -0.49 -0.50 19.78
CA ASN A 193 -0.83 0.88 19.44
C ASN A 193 -0.17 1.28 18.13
N ASP A 194 1.09 0.88 17.93
CA ASP A 194 1.79 1.04 16.65
C ASP A 194 1.05 0.31 15.53
N ALA A 195 0.60 -0.93 15.77
CA ALA A 195 -0.18 -1.69 14.79
C ALA A 195 -1.51 -1.00 14.46
N VAL A 196 -2.24 -0.48 15.46
CA VAL A 196 -3.46 0.33 15.24
C VAL A 196 -3.15 1.62 14.45
N GLN A 197 -2.03 2.27 14.76
CA GLN A 197 -1.60 3.48 14.07
C GLN A 197 -1.38 3.21 12.57
N MET A 198 -0.68 2.11 12.23
CA MET A 198 -0.37 1.73 10.85
C MET A 198 -1.56 1.11 10.10
N SER A 199 -2.54 0.55 10.79
CA SER A 199 -3.66 -0.21 10.18
C SER A 199 -4.99 0.55 10.11
N SER A 200 -5.04 1.78 10.64
CA SER A 200 -6.28 2.55 10.69
C SER A 200 -6.04 4.05 10.81
N VAL A 201 -5.30 4.49 11.83
CA VAL A 201 -5.18 5.92 12.18
C VAL A 201 -4.51 6.72 11.06
N ASN A 202 -3.41 6.20 10.50
CA ASN A 202 -2.66 6.89 9.46
C ASN A 202 -3.50 7.09 8.19
N GLN A 203 -4.15 6.02 7.72
CA GLN A 203 -5.00 6.05 6.54
C GLN A 203 -6.19 7.01 6.74
N ALA A 204 -6.85 6.95 7.90
CA ALA A 204 -7.93 7.87 8.20
C ALA A 204 -7.47 9.33 8.17
N ARG A 205 -6.27 9.62 8.68
CA ARG A 205 -5.67 10.96 8.62
C ARG A 205 -5.32 11.36 7.18
N GLU A 206 -4.69 10.46 6.42
CA GLU A 206 -4.23 10.74 5.06
C GLU A 206 -5.39 11.02 4.11
N PHE A 207 -6.46 10.23 4.20
CA PHE A 207 -7.66 10.39 3.39
C PHE A 207 -8.68 11.40 3.97
N GLY A 208 -8.34 12.10 5.06
CA GLY A 208 -9.23 13.09 5.68
C GLY A 208 -10.54 12.51 6.25
N LEU A 209 -10.54 11.23 6.64
CA LEU A 209 -11.69 10.51 7.17
C LEU A 209 -11.90 10.83 8.65
N THR A 210 -12.45 12.01 8.93
CA THR A 210 -12.65 12.52 10.30
C THR A 210 -13.52 11.62 11.19
N GLN A 211 -14.45 10.88 10.61
CA GLN A 211 -15.33 9.94 11.31
C GLN A 211 -14.69 8.58 11.62
N LYS A 212 -13.47 8.30 11.12
CA LYS A 212 -12.78 7.02 11.23
C LYS A 212 -11.47 7.14 12.02
N GLY A 213 -10.76 6.01 12.15
CA GLY A 213 -9.36 5.95 12.57
C GLY A 213 -9.09 6.03 14.06
N ASN A 214 -10.08 6.36 14.90
CA ASN A 214 -9.94 6.24 16.35
C ASN A 214 -11.30 6.01 17.02
N LEU A 215 -11.25 5.52 18.26
CA LEU A 215 -12.43 5.31 19.09
C LEU A 215 -12.65 6.55 19.95
N SER A 216 -13.66 7.34 19.61
CA SER A 216 -14.02 8.57 20.33
C SER A 216 -15.52 8.81 20.18
N GLU A 217 -16.12 9.46 21.18
CA GLU A 217 -17.54 9.81 21.14
C GLU A 217 -17.88 10.63 19.89
N GLY A 218 -19.01 10.33 19.26
CA GLY A 218 -19.50 11.02 18.05
C GLY A 218 -18.93 10.51 16.72
N LYS A 219 -17.98 9.57 16.73
CA LYS A 219 -17.47 8.90 15.52
C LYS A 219 -18.29 7.69 15.10
N ASP A 220 -18.04 7.23 13.88
CA ASP A 220 -18.65 6.00 13.39
C ASP A 220 -18.19 4.82 14.24
N ALA A 221 -19.13 3.95 14.63
CA ALA A 221 -18.86 2.74 15.38
C ALA A 221 -18.26 1.64 14.48
N ASP A 222 -17.05 1.90 13.99
CA ASP A 222 -16.21 1.01 13.20
C ASP A 222 -15.06 0.51 14.05
N PHE A 223 -15.12 -0.74 14.48
CA PHE A 223 -14.08 -1.34 15.31
C PHE A 223 -14.08 -2.85 15.21
N ASN A 224 -12.95 -3.45 15.57
CA ASN A 224 -12.76 -4.89 15.64
C ASN A 224 -12.63 -5.33 17.10
N ILE A 225 -13.19 -6.50 17.41
CA ILE A 225 -13.02 -7.18 18.69
C ILE A 225 -12.09 -8.36 18.44
N PHE A 226 -10.99 -8.39 19.20
CA PHE A 226 -10.02 -9.48 19.19
C PHE A 226 -10.00 -10.18 20.55
N ASP A 227 -9.73 -11.48 20.55
CA ASP A 227 -9.42 -12.22 21.78
C ASP A 227 -8.00 -11.89 22.30
N LYS A 228 -7.58 -12.55 23.38
CA LYS A 228 -6.26 -12.31 23.99
C LYS A 228 -5.10 -12.78 23.13
N GLU A 229 -5.37 -13.72 22.24
CA GLU A 229 -4.44 -14.29 21.28
C GLU A 229 -4.44 -13.52 19.94
N LEU A 230 -5.19 -12.42 19.87
CA LEU A 230 -5.38 -11.55 18.70
C LEU A 230 -6.09 -12.24 17.51
N HIS A 231 -6.96 -13.21 17.77
CA HIS A 231 -7.91 -13.69 16.76
C HIS A 231 -9.13 -12.76 16.69
N LEU A 232 -9.55 -12.41 15.47
CA LEU A 232 -10.72 -11.56 15.24
C LEU A 232 -12.02 -12.31 15.57
N GLU A 233 -12.76 -11.83 16.58
CA GLU A 233 -14.05 -12.41 17.00
C GLU A 233 -15.25 -11.73 16.32
N ALA A 234 -15.18 -10.41 16.14
CA ALA A 234 -16.25 -9.64 15.52
C ALA A 234 -15.74 -8.32 14.94
N THR A 235 -16.40 -7.85 13.89
CA THR A 235 -16.23 -6.51 13.33
C THR A 235 -17.55 -5.77 13.48
N TYR A 236 -17.47 -4.51 13.90
CA TYR A 236 -18.57 -3.57 13.86
C TYR A 236 -18.32 -2.59 12.72
N SER A 237 -19.34 -2.37 11.89
CA SER A 237 -19.32 -1.33 10.86
C SER A 237 -20.60 -0.52 10.97
N LEU A 238 -20.45 0.79 11.19
CA LEU A 238 -21.52 1.73 11.50
C LEU A 238 -22.41 1.22 12.63
N GLY A 239 -21.80 0.57 13.64
CA GLY A 239 -22.48 -0.01 14.80
C GLY A 239 -23.17 -1.36 14.55
N ARG A 240 -23.16 -1.88 13.32
CA ARG A 240 -23.68 -3.20 13.01
C ARG A 240 -22.61 -4.27 13.20
N ARG A 241 -22.92 -5.31 13.97
CA ARG A 241 -22.02 -6.45 14.19
C ARG A 241 -22.01 -7.41 13.01
N PHE A 242 -20.81 -7.86 12.65
CA PHE A 242 -20.50 -8.95 11.74
C PHE A 242 -19.56 -9.91 12.48
N ALA A 243 -19.91 -11.18 12.54
CA ALA A 243 -19.06 -12.22 13.12
C ALA A 243 -18.53 -13.10 11.97
N ARG A 244 -17.30 -13.59 12.11
CA ARG A 244 -16.76 -14.64 11.23
C ARG A 244 -17.44 -15.98 11.50
#